data_AF-A0A1G0G5K9-F1
#
_entry.id   AF-A0A1G0G5K9-F1
#
_cell.length_a   1.000
_cell.length_b   1.000
_cell.length_c   1.000
_cell.angle_alpha   90.00
_cell.angle_beta   90.00
_cell.angle_gamma   90.00
#
_symmetry.space_group_name_H-M   'P 1'
#
loop_
_entity.id
_entity.type
_entity.pdbx_description
1 polymer ?
#
loop_
_entity_poly.entity_id
_entity_poly.type
_entity_poly.pdbx_seq_one_letter_code
_entity_poly.pdbx_strand_id
1 'polypeptide(L)' 'MIYFLVTGAVLGISAGLAPGPLLALVVTETLKHGIRTGVRVALVPVCTDLPIIFLIPGLIFRINLAGLT' A
#
# COMPACT_ATOMS: atom_id res chain seq x y z
N MET A 1 6.21 21.97 5.64
CA MET A 1 6.84 20.64 5.43
C MET A 1 6.56 19.68 6.58
N ILE A 2 6.81 20.07 7.84
CA ILE A 2 6.55 19.18 9.01
C ILE A 2 5.10 18.70 9.09
N TYR A 3 4.13 19.54 8.71
CA TYR A 3 2.71 19.20 8.67
C TYR A 3 2.43 17.95 7.83
N PHE A 4 2.93 17.89 6.59
CA PHE A 4 2.74 16.73 5.72
C PHE A 4 3.42 15.48 6.26
N LEU A 5 4.57 15.62 6.92
CA LEU A 5 5.28 14.50 7.51
C LEU A 5 4.48 13.91 8.70
N VAL A 6 3.92 14.78 9.55
CA VAL A 6 3.06 14.36 10.66
C VAL A 6 1.77 13.73 10.14
N THR A 7 1.09 14.35 9.18
CA THR A 7 -0.13 13.79 8.60
C THR A 7 0.13 12.45 7.91
N GLY A 8 1.20 12.35 7.12
CA GLY A 8 1.60 11.10 6.49
C GLY A 8 1.95 10.00 7.49
N ALA A 9 2.66 10.34 8.58
CA ALA A 9 2.97 9.40 9.65
C ALA A 9 1.70 8.92 10.38
N VAL A 10 0.78 9.83 10.72
CA VAL A 10 -0.49 9.48 11.37
C VAL A 10 -1.34 8.58 10.49
N LEU A 11 -1.50 8.93 9.21
CA LEU A 11 -2.27 8.12 8.25
C LEU A 11 -1.61 6.76 8.01
N GLY A 12 -0.28 6.73 7.84
CA GLY A 12 0.48 5.50 7.63
C GLY A 12 0.41 4.55 8.83
N ILE A 13 0.57 5.06 10.05
CA ILE A 13 0.45 4.27 11.29
C ILE A 13 -0.98 3.78 11.47
N SER A 14 -1.99 4.63 11.25
CA SER A 14 -3.40 4.23 11.35
C SER A 14 -3.75 3.12 10.36
N ALA A 15 -3.34 3.26 9.10
CA ALA A 15 -3.54 2.23 8.07
C ALA A 15 -2.76 0.94 8.35
N GLY A 16 -1.55 1.06 8.93
CA GLY A 16 -0.70 -0.08 9.28
C GLY A 16 -1.13 -0.82 10.54
N LEU A 17 -1.90 -0.19 11.44
CA LEU A 17 -2.44 -0.82 12.65
C LEU A 17 -3.89 -1.31 12.49
N ALA A 18 -4.62 -0.82 11.48
CA ALA A 18 -5.95 -1.30 11.18
C ALA A 18 -5.89 -2.79 10.77
N PRO A 19 -6.58 -3.70 11.48
CA PRO A 19 -6.53 -5.13 11.19
C PRO A 19 -7.29 -5.42 9.89
N GLY A 20 -6.55 -5.41 8.79
CA GLY A 20 -7.03 -5.78 7.46
C GLY A 20 -6.56 -7.18 7.02
N PRO A 21 -7.01 -7.66 5.86
CA PRO A 21 -6.64 -8.99 5.33
C PRO A 21 -5.13 -9.18 5.17
N LEU A 22 -4.41 -8.16 4.69
CA LEU A 22 -2.96 -8.22 4.51
C LEU A 22 -2.20 -8.30 5.83
N LEU A 23 -2.60 -7.51 6.83
CA LEU A 23 -1.98 -7.57 8.15
C LEU A 23 -2.23 -8.92 8.82
N ALA A 24 -3.46 -9.44 8.72
CA ALA A 24 -3.80 -10.78 9.21
C ALA A 24 -2.94 -11.88 8.54
N LEU A 25 -2.70 -11.77 7.24
CA LEU A 25 -1.80 -12.67 6.50
C LEU A 25 -0.35 -12.53 6.97
N VAL A 26 0.18 -11.32 7.12
CA VAL A 26 1.54 -11.08 7.62
C VAL A 26 1.71 -11.68 9.01
N VAL A 27 0.77 -11.47 9.93
CA VAL A 27 0.81 -12.03 11.28
C VAL A 27 0.75 -13.56 11.22
N THR A 28 -0.18 -14.13 10.44
CA THR A 28 -0.33 -15.58 10.30
C THR A 28 0.94 -16.22 9.74
N GLU A 29 1.53 -15.61 8.71
CA GLU A 29 2.76 -16.09 8.08
C GLU A 29 3.99 -15.93 8.96
N THR A 30 4.04 -14.85 9.75
CA THR A 30 5.10 -14.64 10.76
C THR A 30 5.04 -15.71 11.84
N LEU A 31 3.84 -16.06 12.32
CA LEU A 31 3.65 -17.06 13.37
C LEU A 31 3.84 -18.50 12.88
N LYS A 32 3.36 -18.83 11.68
CA LYS A 32 3.42 -20.19 11.13
C LYS A 32 4.75 -20.53 10.45
N HIS A 33 5.33 -19.58 9.73
CA HIS A 33 6.50 -19.82 8.87
C HIS A 33 7.68 -18.90 9.20
N GLY A 34 7.58 -18.13 10.28
CA GLY A 34 8.64 -17.26 10.79
C GLY A 34 8.70 -15.89 10.12
N ILE A 35 9.54 -15.02 10.71
CA ILE A 35 9.67 -13.59 10.35
C ILE A 35 10.03 -13.40 8.87
N ARG A 36 10.84 -14.27 8.28
CA ARG A 36 11.27 -14.15 6.88
C ARG A 36 10.09 -14.20 5.91
N THR A 37 9.12 -15.07 6.16
CA THR A 37 7.94 -15.23 5.32
C THR A 37 6.97 -14.07 5.53
N GLY A 38 6.78 -13.65 6.78
CA GLY A 38 6.00 -12.45 7.12
C GLY A 38 6.52 -11.18 6.42
N VAL A 39 7.84 -10.96 6.42
CA VAL A 39 8.47 -9.82 5.71
C VAL A 39 8.22 -9.90 4.21
N ARG A 40 8.32 -11.08 3.61
CA ARG A 40 8.05 -11.26 2.16
C ARG A 40 6.61 -10.91 1.81
N VAL A 41 5.65 -11.29 2.65
CA VAL A 41 4.22 -10.95 2.49
C VAL A 41 3.99 -9.45 2.69
N ALA A 42 4.62 -8.85 3.69
CA ALA A 42 4.52 -7.41 3.95
C ALA A 42 5.07 -6.55 2.79
N LEU A 43 5.99 -7.09 1.99
CA LEU A 43 6.55 -6.43 0.81
C LEU A 43 5.71 -6.61 -0.47
N VAL A 44 4.72 -7.51 -0.48
CA VAL A 44 3.85 -7.73 -1.65
C VAL A 44 3.18 -6.43 -2.13
N PRO A 45 2.56 -5.62 -1.26
CA PRO A 45 1.91 -4.36 -1.66
C PRO A 45 2.91 -3.37 -2.26
N VAL A 46 4.17 -3.35 -1.81
CA VAL A 46 5.19 -2.48 -2.43
C VAL A 46 5.44 -2.91 -3.87
N CYS A 47 5.53 -4.21 -4.13
CA CYS A 47 5.71 -4.73 -5.50
C CYS A 47 4.48 -4.53 -6.39
N THR A 48 3.26 -4.68 -5.87
CA THR A 48 2.02 -4.58 -6.65
C THR A 48 1.49 -3.17 -6.77
N ASP A 49 1.65 -2.35 -5.73
CA ASP A 49 1.04 -1.03 -5.65
C ASP A 49 1.91 0.03 -6.31
N LEU A 50 3.23 -0.17 -6.45
CA LEU A 50 4.09 0.69 -7.27
C LEU A 50 3.55 0.82 -8.70
N PRO A 51 3.34 -0.28 -9.45
CA PRO A 51 2.70 -0.22 -10.76
C PRO A 51 1.33 0.46 -10.72
N ILE A 52 0.50 0.17 -9.72
CA ILE A 52 -0.86 0.72 -9.59
C ILE A 52 -0.84 2.25 -9.44
N ILE A 53 0.06 2.78 -8.60
CA ILE A 53 0.23 4.22 -8.34
C ILE A 53 0.61 4.98 -9.61
N PHE A 54 1.32 4.37 -10.56
CA PHE A 54 1.64 5.01 -11.84
C PHE A 54 0.56 4.78 -12.91
N LEU A 55 0.02 3.57 -13.00
CA LEU A 55 -0.91 3.18 -14.05
C LEU A 55 -2.27 3.86 -13.90
N ILE A 56 -2.81 3.96 -12.67
CA ILE A 56 -4.15 4.54 -12.46
C ILE A 56 -4.18 6.03 -12.83
N PRO A 57 -3.30 6.91 -12.30
CA PRO A 57 -3.27 8.30 -12.72
C PRO A 57 -2.93 8.48 -14.20
N GLY A 58 -2.05 7.62 -14.74
CA GLY A 58 -1.75 7.62 -16.17
C GLY A 58 -2.96 7.30 -17.04
N LEU A 59 -3.78 6.33 -16.63
CA LEU A 59 -5.03 5.98 -17.32
C LEU A 59 -6.07 7.11 -17.21
N ILE A 60 -6.25 7.66 -16.01
CA ILE A 60 -7.17 8.80 -15.79
C ILE A 60 -6.75 10.00 -16.66
N PHE A 61 -5.45 10.28 -16.72
CA PHE A 61 -4.89 11.32 -17.58
C PHE A 61 -5.17 11.05 -19.07
N ARG A 62 -5.04 9.80 -19.52
CA ARG A 62 -5.38 9.40 -20.90
C ARG A 62 -6.86 9.58 -21.21
N ILE A 63 -7.76 9.21 -20.29
CA ILE A 63 -9.21 9.37 -20.45
C ILE A 63 -9.59 10.86 -20.54
N ASN A 64 -9.02 11.71 -19.68
CA ASN A 64 -9.26 13.15 -19.71
C ASN A 64 -8.74 13.79 -21.01
N LEU A 65 -7.57 13.36 -21.51
CA LEU A 65 -7.01 13.82 -22.78
C LEU A 65 -7.86 13.40 -23.99
N ALA A 66 -8.57 12.28 -23.90
CA ALA A 66 -9.50 11.83 -24.94
C ALA A 66 -10.83 12.63 -24.97
N GLY A 67 -11.00 13.64 -24.11
CA GLY A 67 -12.17 14.51 -24.10
C GLY A 67 -13.47 13.82 -23.66
N LEU A 68 -13.35 12.72 -22.92
CA LEU A 68 -14.51 11.95 -22.44
C LEU A 68 -15.09 12.47 -21.10
N THR A 69 -14.62 13.61 -20.61
CA THR A 69 -15.12 14.33 -19.41
C THR A 69 -15.13 15.84 -19.60
#